data_AF-A0A2G9UV37-F1
#
_entry.id   AF-A0A2G9UV37-F1
#
_cell.length_a   1.000
_cell.length_b   1.000
_cell.length_c   1.000
_cell.angle_alpha   90.00
_cell.angle_beta   90.00
_cell.angle_gamma   90.00
#
_symmetry.space_group_name_H-M   'P 1'
#
loop_
_entity.id
_entity.type
_entity.pdbx_description
1 polymer ?
#
loop_
_entity_poly.entity_id
_entity_poly.type
_entity_poly.pdbx_seq_one_letter_code
_entity_poly.pdbx_strand_id
1 'polypeptide(L)'
;MFADDIVLIGNDPSTLETSLKTLKMVAQSIGLEIDPGKTKWMKNTFTRDYFLRMEGSVIEEVSSYIYLGQAITMDNDLSIEIGRRRRAGWATFDKYRDLIRESHKNHGMGLKISKKNNDKTTNHKRQAHHKADSGIKGNT
;
A
#
# COMPACT_ATOMS: atom_id res chain seq x y z
N MET A 1 20.01 5.83 -13.54
CA MET A 1 20.32 5.93 -12.11
C MET A 1 19.58 7.14 -11.58
N PHE A 2 18.51 6.94 -10.82
CA PHE A 2 18.07 7.98 -9.89
C PHE A 2 19.06 7.95 -8.72
N ALA A 3 19.38 9.11 -8.16
CA ALA A 3 20.76 9.45 -7.80
C ALA A 3 21.41 8.62 -6.68
N ASP A 4 20.64 7.80 -5.95
CA ASP A 4 21.07 7.14 -4.72
C ASP A 4 20.33 5.81 -4.44
N ASP A 5 19.25 5.49 -5.17
CA ASP A 5 18.47 4.27 -4.96
C ASP A 5 18.91 3.11 -5.88
N ILE A 6 19.12 1.93 -5.30
CA ILE A 6 19.45 0.69 -6.03
C ILE A 6 18.40 -0.37 -5.70
N VAL A 7 17.95 -1.10 -6.74
CA VAL A 7 17.06 -2.26 -6.60
C VAL A 7 17.83 -3.52 -7.01
N LEU A 8 17.90 -4.49 -6.10
CA LEU A 8 18.43 -5.82 -6.37
C LEU A 8 17.28 -6.80 -6.62
N ILE A 9 17.39 -7.60 -7.68
CA ILE A 9 16.39 -8.60 -8.06
C ILE A 9 17.07 -9.97 -8.09
N GLY A 10 16.47 -10.95 -7.42
CA GLY A 10 16.96 -12.31 -7.35
C GLY A 10 15.81 -13.31 -7.31
N ASN A 11 16.08 -14.54 -7.73
CA ASN A 11 15.13 -15.66 -7.71
C ASN A 11 15.21 -16.50 -6.43
N ASP A 12 16.27 -16.35 -5.63
CA ASP A 12 16.47 -17.01 -4.35
C ASP A 12 16.94 -16.00 -3.29
N PRO A 13 16.32 -15.98 -2.09
CA PRO A 13 16.67 -15.04 -1.04
C PRO A 13 18.12 -15.14 -0.54
N SER A 14 18.72 -16.34 -0.51
CA SER A 14 20.13 -16.50 -0.09
C SER A 14 21.11 -15.91 -1.11
N THR A 15 20.81 -16.07 -2.40
CA THR A 15 21.58 -15.46 -3.49
C THR A 15 21.44 -13.94 -3.46
N LEU A 16 20.23 -13.44 -3.19
CA LEU A 16 19.96 -12.00 -3.03
C LEU A 16 20.72 -11.41 -1.82
N GLU A 17 20.73 -12.09 -0.68
CA GLU A 17 21.50 -11.69 0.51
C GLU A 17 23.01 -11.63 0.22
N THR A 18 23.55 -12.61 -0.51
CA THR A 18 24.95 -12.62 -0.93
C THR A 18 25.27 -11.46 -1.88
N SER A 19 24.33 -11.14 -2.77
CA SER A 19 24.44 -10.01 -3.71
C SER A 19 24.42 -8.68 -2.97
N LEU A 20 23.53 -8.53 -1.97
CA LEU A 20 23.47 -7.35 -1.10
C LEU A 20 24.77 -7.18 -0.30
N LYS A 21 25.32 -8.27 0.24
CA LYS A 21 26.61 -8.25 0.94
C LYS A 21 27.73 -7.78 0.02
N THR A 22 27.77 -8.28 -1.22
CA THR A 22 28.75 -7.87 -2.22
C THR A 22 28.60 -6.40 -2.58
N LEU A 23 27.37 -5.96 -2.86
CA LEU A 23 27.06 -4.56 -3.16
C LEU A 23 27.54 -3.64 -2.03
N LYS A 24 27.27 -4.01 -0.77
CA LYS A 24 27.69 -3.23 0.40
C LYS A 24 29.21 -3.12 0.49
N MET A 25 29.93 -4.23 0.33
CA MET A 25 31.41 -4.22 0.37
C MET A 25 32.01 -3.34 -0.73
N VAL A 26 31.46 -3.40 -1.94
CA VAL A 26 31.91 -2.57 -3.07
C VAL A 26 31.53 -1.10 -2.87
N ALA A 27 30.34 -0.80 -2.37
CA ALA A 27 29.93 0.56 -2.03
C ALA A 27 30.89 1.18 -1.00
N GLN A 28 31.22 0.43 0.06
CA GLN A 28 32.14 0.88 1.11
C GLN A 28 33.56 1.14 0.57
N SER A 29 34.04 0.35 -0.40
CA SER A 29 35.38 0.55 -0.97
C SER A 29 35.52 1.84 -1.79
N ILE A 30 34.40 2.41 -2.25
CA ILE A 30 34.34 3.69 -2.95
C ILE A 30 33.81 4.84 -2.07
N GLY A 31 33.69 4.62 -0.76
CA GLY A 31 33.23 5.63 0.19
C GLY A 31 31.72 5.85 0.23
N LEU A 32 30.92 4.93 -0.30
CA LEU A 32 29.47 4.92 -0.17
C LEU A 32 29.01 4.02 0.97
N GLU A 33 27.89 4.37 1.59
CA GLU A 33 27.30 3.60 2.68
C GLU A 33 25.84 3.26 2.36
N ILE A 34 25.48 1.99 2.60
CA ILE A 34 24.09 1.54 2.50
C ILE A 34 23.45 1.64 3.88
N ASP A 35 22.41 2.47 3.97
CA ASP A 35 21.61 2.67 5.18
C ASP A 35 20.72 1.44 5.47
N PRO A 36 20.97 0.69 6.56
CA PRO A 36 20.16 -0.47 6.92
C PRO A 36 18.71 -0.14 7.30
N GLY A 37 18.46 1.05 7.84
CA GLY A 37 17.11 1.49 8.23
C GLY A 37 16.22 1.82 7.03
N LYS A 38 16.82 2.30 5.93
CA LYS A 38 16.13 2.59 4.67
C LYS A 38 16.02 1.39 3.74
N THR A 39 16.90 0.40 3.88
CA THR A 39 16.86 -0.82 3.07
C THR A 39 15.60 -1.62 3.41
N LYS A 40 14.82 -1.98 2.38
CA LYS A 40 13.65 -2.85 2.48
C LYS A 40 13.81 -4.00 1.49
N TRP A 41 13.18 -5.13 1.79
CA TRP A 41 13.06 -6.22 0.83
C TRP A 41 11.60 -6.62 0.66
N MET A 42 11.32 -7.31 -0.44
CA MET A 42 9.97 -7.70 -0.82
C MET A 42 10.07 -9.06 -1.53
N LYS A 43 9.11 -9.94 -1.29
CA LYS A 43 9.09 -11.31 -1.86
C LYS A 43 7.72 -11.64 -2.44
N ASN A 44 7.70 -12.52 -3.44
CA ASN A 44 6.44 -13.03 -3.98
C ASN A 44 5.96 -14.24 -3.17
N THR A 45 4.75 -14.69 -3.46
CA THR A 45 4.12 -15.86 -2.80
C THR A 45 4.83 -17.19 -3.08
N PHE A 46 5.66 -17.26 -4.11
CA PHE A 46 6.45 -18.46 -4.46
C PHE A 46 7.77 -18.54 -3.69
N THR A 47 8.16 -17.45 -3.03
CA THR A 47 9.38 -17.39 -2.25
C THR A 47 9.15 -18.07 -0.92
N ARG A 48 10.01 -19.04 -0.58
CA ARG A 48 10.02 -19.70 0.74
C ARG A 48 10.15 -18.70 1.88
N ASP A 49 9.73 -19.10 3.08
CA ASP A 49 9.98 -18.30 4.28
C ASP A 49 11.48 -18.13 4.51
N TYR A 50 11.87 -16.87 4.68
CA TYR A 50 13.25 -16.45 4.78
C TYR A 50 13.33 -15.12 5.52
N PHE A 51 14.39 -14.96 6.32
CA PHE A 51 14.71 -13.69 6.97
C PHE A 51 15.96 -13.14 6.29
N LEU A 52 15.77 -12.22 5.35
CA LEU A 52 16.88 -11.59 4.65
C LEU A 52 17.61 -10.64 5.60
N ARG A 53 18.94 -10.77 5.68
CA ARG A 53 19.78 -10.06 6.64
C ARG A 53 20.81 -9.16 5.98
N MET A 54 21.11 -8.06 6.65
CA MET A 54 22.28 -7.23 6.39
C MET A 54 22.98 -6.97 7.72
N GLU A 55 24.27 -7.31 7.79
CA GLU A 55 25.09 -7.17 9.01
C GLU A 55 24.47 -7.85 10.24
N GLY A 56 23.84 -9.01 10.03
CA GLY A 56 23.16 -9.77 11.08
C GLY A 56 21.76 -9.27 11.44
N SER A 57 21.39 -8.06 11.05
CA SER A 57 20.06 -7.49 11.26
C SER A 57 19.09 -7.93 10.17
N VAL A 58 17.86 -8.28 10.55
CA VAL A 58 16.81 -8.64 9.59
C VAL A 58 16.33 -7.38 8.89
N ILE A 59 16.29 -7.41 7.56
CA ILE A 59 15.72 -6.34 6.74
C ILE A 59 14.21 -6.45 6.79
N GLU A 60 13.53 -5.31 6.94
CA GLU A 60 12.07 -5.25 6.93
C GLU A 60 11.51 -5.76 5.59
N GLU A 61 10.66 -6.78 5.67
CA GLU A 61 9.85 -7.27 4.56
C GLU A 61 8.63 -6.36 4.38
N VAL A 62 8.44 -5.80 3.19
CA VAL A 62 7.29 -4.94 2.85
C VAL A 62 6.45 -5.56 1.75
N SER A 63 5.14 -5.32 1.78
CA SER A 63 4.20 -5.79 0.74
C SER A 63 4.13 -4.85 -0.48
N SER A 64 4.56 -3.60 -0.32
CA SER A 64 4.63 -2.61 -1.38
C SER A 64 5.74 -1.60 -1.08
N TYR A 65 6.32 -1.02 -2.13
CA TYR A 65 7.36 0.00 -2.00
C TYR A 65 7.12 1.14 -2.99
N ILE A 66 7.36 2.39 -2.57
CA ILE A 66 7.29 3.54 -3.48
C ILE A 66 8.67 3.76 -4.09
N TYR A 67 8.83 3.40 -5.35
CA TYR A 67 10.04 3.66 -6.11
C TYR A 67 9.74 4.68 -7.20
N LEU A 68 10.51 5.77 -7.25
CA LEU A 68 10.38 6.83 -8.26
C LEU A 68 8.97 7.42 -8.38
N GLY A 69 8.27 7.50 -7.24
CA GLY A 69 6.90 8.01 -7.18
C GLY A 69 5.82 7.05 -7.68
N GLN A 70 6.14 5.78 -7.89
CA GLN A 70 5.18 4.72 -8.22
C GLN A 70 5.19 3.63 -7.14
N ALA A 71 4.01 3.21 -6.67
CA ALA A 71 3.90 2.02 -5.83
C ALA A 71 4.14 0.76 -6.67
N ILE A 72 5.07 -0.08 -6.20
CA ILE A 72 5.41 -1.37 -6.76
C ILE A 72 4.97 -2.46 -5.78
N THR A 73 4.40 -3.53 -6.30
CA THR A 73 4.06 -4.77 -5.58
C THR A 73 4.54 -5.98 -6.39
N MET A 74 4.66 -7.14 -5.74
CA MET A 74 5.15 -8.36 -6.43
C MET A 74 4.13 -9.00 -7.37
N ASP A 75 2.85 -8.74 -7.14
CA ASP A 75 1.73 -9.19 -7.96
C ASP A 75 1.28 -8.15 -9.00
N ASN A 76 2.00 -7.03 -9.10
CA ASN A 76 1.67 -5.91 -9.98
C ASN A 76 0.23 -5.39 -9.77
N ASP A 77 -0.23 -5.36 -8.51
CA ASP A 77 -1.51 -4.81 -8.12
C ASP A 77 -1.52 -3.28 -8.28
N LEU A 78 -2.04 -2.85 -9.43
CA LEU A 78 -2.24 -1.43 -9.76
C LEU A 78 -3.26 -0.75 -8.84
N SER A 79 -4.10 -1.49 -8.11
CA SER A 79 -5.12 -0.91 -7.24
C SER A 79 -4.49 -0.05 -6.13
N ILE A 80 -3.31 -0.45 -5.63
CA ILE A 80 -2.55 0.28 -4.61
C ILE A 80 -2.11 1.64 -5.14
N GLU A 81 -1.49 1.69 -6.32
CA GLU A 81 -1.01 2.94 -6.93
C GLU A 81 -2.18 3.86 -7.31
N ILE A 82 -3.23 3.31 -7.91
CA ILE A 82 -4.44 4.06 -8.27
C ILE A 82 -5.06 4.66 -7.01
N GLY A 83 -5.21 3.88 -5.95
CA GLY A 83 -5.73 4.32 -4.67
C GLY A 83 -4.89 5.45 -4.08
N ARG A 84 -3.56 5.34 -4.14
CA ARG A 84 -2.61 6.35 -3.66
C ARG A 84 -2.73 7.67 -4.43
N ARG A 85 -2.71 7.63 -5.76
CA ARG A 85 -2.86 8.83 -6.61
C ARG A 85 -4.23 9.48 -6.43
N ARG A 86 -5.30 8.68 -6.30
CA ARG A 86 -6.64 9.19 -6.01
C ARG A 86 -6.67 9.94 -4.69
N ARG A 87 -6.10 9.38 -3.61
CA ARG A 87 -6.03 10.06 -2.30
C ARG A 87 -5.22 11.35 -2.37
N ALA A 88 -4.07 11.33 -3.03
CA ALA A 88 -3.25 12.53 -3.23
C ALA A 88 -3.99 13.62 -4.02
N GLY A 89 -4.70 13.23 -5.08
CA GLY A 89 -5.55 14.15 -5.86
C GLY A 89 -6.67 14.75 -5.02
N TRP A 90 -7.37 13.94 -4.21
CA TRP A 90 -8.41 14.43 -3.31
C TRP A 90 -7.88 15.36 -2.22
N ALA A 91 -6.72 15.04 -1.62
CA ALA A 91 -6.11 15.89 -0.60
C ALA A 91 -5.71 17.26 -1.19
N THR A 92 -5.12 17.27 -2.38
CA THR A 92 -4.82 18.51 -3.11
C THR A 92 -6.11 19.27 -3.46
N PHE A 93 -7.13 18.59 -3.99
CA PHE A 93 -8.40 19.24 -4.31
C PHE A 93 -9.04 19.88 -3.07
N ASP A 94 -9.11 19.18 -1.94
CA ASP A 94 -9.73 19.71 -0.73
C ASP A 94 -8.97 20.94 -0.20
N LYS A 95 -7.63 20.94 -0.29
CA LYS A 95 -6.77 22.08 0.06
C LYS A 95 -7.08 23.34 -0.78
N TYR A 96 -7.36 23.18 -2.07
CA TYR A 96 -7.61 24.30 -3.00
C TYR A 96 -9.10 24.54 -3.28
N ARG A 97 -9.99 23.80 -2.63
CA ARG A 97 -11.42 23.76 -2.92
C ARG A 97 -12.06 25.15 -2.90
N ASP A 98 -11.73 25.96 -1.90
CA ASP A 98 -12.38 27.24 -1.70
C ASP A 98 -11.87 28.30 -2.70
N LEU A 99 -10.59 28.24 -3.08
CA LEU A 99 -10.01 29.06 -4.17
C LEU A 99 -10.63 28.70 -5.53
N ILE A 100 -10.79 27.41 -5.80
CA ILE A 100 -11.43 26.90 -7.01
C ILE A 100 -12.89 27.40 -7.07
N ARG A 101 -13.64 27.27 -5.96
CA ARG A 101 -15.03 27.75 -5.86
C ARG A 101 -15.16 29.25 -6.09
N GLU A 102 -14.23 30.04 -5.57
CA GLU A 102 -14.27 31.50 -5.75
C GLU A 102 -13.97 31.89 -7.20
N SER A 103 -13.00 31.23 -7.84
CA SER A 103 -12.75 31.38 -9.28
C SER A 103 -13.97 30.98 -10.13
N HIS A 104 -14.68 29.90 -9.76
CA HIS A 104 -15.90 29.46 -10.44
C HIS A 104 -17.06 30.46 -10.36
N LYS A 105 -17.24 31.14 -9.21
CA LYS A 105 -18.27 32.19 -9.08
C LYS A 105 -17.97 33.39 -9.98
N ASN A 106 -16.69 33.75 -10.10
CA ASN A 106 -16.24 34.93 -10.84
C ASN A 106 -16.22 34.74 -12.37
N HIS A 107 -16.26 33.50 -12.87
CA HIS A 107 -16.16 33.19 -14.30
C HIS A 107 -17.32 32.37 -14.89
N GLY A 108 -18.45 32.20 -14.17
CA GLY A 108 -19.70 31.69 -14.75
C GLY A 108 -19.69 30.27 -15.32
N MET A 109 -18.69 29.42 -15.03
CA MET A 109 -18.64 28.02 -15.47
C MET A 109 -18.95 27.06 -14.31
N GLY A 110 -20.15 26.49 -14.31
CA GLY A 110 -20.63 25.58 -13.28
C GLY A 110 -20.11 24.15 -13.43
N LEU A 111 -19.30 23.68 -12.48
CA LEU A 111 -18.88 22.28 -12.39
C LEU A 111 -19.82 21.49 -11.47
N LYS A 112 -20.71 20.66 -12.04
CA LYS A 112 -21.58 19.74 -11.29
C LYS A 112 -20.83 18.42 -11.04
N ILE A 113 -20.30 18.23 -9.84
CA ILE A 113 -19.75 16.92 -9.41
C ILE A 113 -20.84 16.17 -8.63
N SER A 114 -21.36 15.08 -9.20
CA SER A 114 -22.34 14.21 -8.53
C SER A 114 -21.63 13.23 -7.59
N LYS A 115 -22.01 13.22 -6.31
CA LYS A 115 -21.62 12.17 -5.37
C LYS A 115 -22.40 10.90 -5.70
N LYS A 116 -21.73 9.89 -6.24
CA LYS A 116 -22.31 8.54 -6.36
C LYS A 116 -22.23 7.87 -4.99
N ASN A 117 -23.32 7.94 -4.22
CA ASN A 117 -23.46 7.19 -2.97
C ASN A 117 -23.50 5.70 -3.29
N ASN A 118 -22.52 4.94 -2.81
CA ASN A 118 -22.54 3.48 -2.89
C ASN A 118 -22.96 2.96 -1.52
N ASP A 119 -24.27 2.94 -1.26
CA ASP A 119 -24.80 2.38 -0.03
C ASP A 119 -26.18 1.77 -0.29
N LYS A 120 -26.21 0.48 -0.66
CA LYS A 120 -27.29 -0.49 -0.37
C LYS A 120 -26.76 -1.91 -0.62
N THR A 121 -26.35 -2.61 0.45
CA THR A 121 -26.72 -4.03 0.72
C THR A 121 -25.95 -4.62 1.93
N THR A 122 -26.13 -4.04 3.12
CA THR A 122 -25.93 -4.79 4.38
C THR A 122 -27.01 -4.41 5.39
N ASN A 123 -28.27 -4.72 5.10
CA ASN A 123 -29.29 -4.72 6.16
C ASN A 123 -30.53 -5.58 5.89
N HIS A 124 -30.34 -6.82 5.44
CA HIS A 124 -31.38 -7.86 5.46
C HIS A 124 -30.81 -9.17 6.02
N LYS A 125 -30.38 -9.16 7.29
CA LYS A 125 -30.09 -10.42 8.02
C LYS A 125 -30.21 -10.37 9.55
N ARG A 126 -30.96 -9.40 10.10
CA ARG A 126 -31.11 -9.25 11.57
C ARG A 126 -32.54 -9.34 12.12
N GLN A 127 -33.53 -9.73 11.31
CA GLN A 127 -34.90 -9.96 11.80
C GLN A 127 -35.50 -11.22 11.16
N ALA A 128 -35.00 -12.40 11.53
CA ALA A 128 -35.68 -13.67 11.20
C ALA A 128 -35.35 -14.88 12.12
N HIS A 129 -34.53 -14.75 13.18
CA HIS A 129 -34.17 -15.91 14.02
C HIS A 129 -34.38 -15.72 15.55
N HIS A 130 -35.26 -14.81 15.96
CA HIS A 130 -35.62 -14.63 17.38
C HIS A 130 -37.13 -14.69 17.68
N LYS A 131 -37.88 -15.43 16.86
CA LYS A 131 -39.26 -15.84 17.18
C LYS A 131 -39.51 -17.27 16.71
N ALA A 132 -38.90 -18.22 17.41
CA ALA A 132 -39.32 -19.63 17.40
C ALA A 132 -38.76 -20.34 18.64
N ASP A 133 -38.96 -19.75 19.83
CA ASP A 133 -38.83 -20.52 21.07
C ASP A 133 -39.58 -19.82 22.22
N SER A 134 -40.91 -19.81 22.13
CA SER A 134 -41.77 -19.45 23.26
C SER A 134 -43.16 -20.06 23.05
N GLY A 135 -43.36 -21.26 23.59
CA GLY A 135 -44.62 -22.01 23.62
C GLY A 135 -44.29 -23.48 23.39
N ILE A 136 -44.11 -24.30 24.43
CA ILE A 136 -45.21 -24.94 25.16
C ILE A 136 -44.88 -25.06 26.66
N LYS A 137 -45.84 -24.69 27.50
CA LYS A 137 -45.93 -25.01 28.94
C LYS A 137 -46.75 -26.30 29.15
N GLY A 138 -46.42 -27.06 30.18
CA GLY A 138 -47.25 -28.13 30.80
C GLY A 138 -46.32 -29.11 31.54
N ASN A 139 -46.04 -29.01 32.84
CA ASN A 139 -46.83 -29.11 34.08
C ASN A 139 -47.18 -30.56 34.47
N THR A 140 -46.76 -30.94 35.70
CA THR A 140 -46.78 -32.23 36.42
C THR A 140 -45.93 -33.37 35.88
#